data_AF-A0A8S1BKY3-F1
#
_entry.id   AF-A0A8S1BKY3-F1
#
_cell.length_a   1.000
_cell.length_b   1.000
_cell.length_c   1.000
_cell.angle_alpha   90.00
_cell.angle_beta   90.00
_cell.angle_gamma   90.00
#
_symmetry.space_group_name_H-M   'P 1'
#
loop_
_entity.id
_entity.type
_entity.pdbx_description
1 polymer ?
#
loop_
_entity_poly.entity_id
_entity_poly.type
_entity_poly.pdbx_seq_one_letter_code
_entity_poly.pdbx_strand_id
1 'polypeptide(L)'
;MIGMPGPENINDNSRVDVTFDDHPLSLNPESEWQTYFKDNDVLLQIDKDVRRLCPDISFFQQPTDYPCQDVVNSGGTKRLHRRVQHSFLNSANVERKGLGITKIALAVKKATEDYAPMEEGSEAHWEVVERILFLYAKLNPGQGYVQGMNEIIGPIYYSFATDPNPEWREFAEADCFFCFTNLMSEIRDFFIKTLDDAESGIKRLMARLSAELKLHDPPVFQRLQQQDLHIQYYSFRWLTLLLSQEFPLPDVLRIWDSLFADEKRFSFLISICCAMIIVLRDQLLASDFPTNVKMLQNFPPMDIQVVLSKAAELAGHQSEKLIR
;
A
#
# COMPACT_ATOMS: atom_id res chain seq x y z
N MET A 1 23.18 22.62 8.84
CA MET A 1 22.29 23.63 8.26
C MET A 1 20.88 23.13 8.49
N ILE A 2 20.08 23.83 9.30
CA ILE A 2 18.66 23.51 9.50
C ILE A 2 17.88 24.36 8.48
N GLY A 3 17.11 23.74 7.60
CA GLY A 3 16.11 24.35 6.72
C GLY A 3 15.28 23.20 6.12
N MET A 4 13.94 23.24 6.04
CA MET A 4 12.96 24.33 5.85
C MET A 4 11.70 24.17 6.71
N PRO A 5 10.91 25.25 6.90
CA PRO A 5 9.78 25.60 6.02
C PRO A 5 9.75 27.11 5.64
N GLY A 6 9.06 27.45 4.55
CA GLY A 6 8.80 28.84 4.08
C GLY A 6 9.94 29.52 3.29
N PRO A 7 9.67 30.34 2.25
CA PRO A 7 10.62 30.61 1.16
C PRO A 7 11.88 31.35 1.63
N GLU A 8 13.03 30.89 1.13
CA GLU A 8 14.38 31.39 1.42
C GLU A 8 14.50 32.90 1.15
N ASN A 9 14.25 33.73 2.15
CA ASN A 9 14.63 35.15 2.16
C ASN A 9 14.87 35.59 3.61
N ILE A 10 16.03 35.24 4.16
CA ILE A 10 16.53 35.87 5.39
C ILE A 10 17.78 36.67 5.00
N ASN A 11 17.54 37.81 4.35
CA ASN A 11 18.43 38.95 4.39
C ASN A 11 17.84 39.93 5.42
N ASP A 12 17.93 39.62 6.71
CA ASP A 12 17.89 40.70 7.71
C ASP A 12 18.65 40.36 8.98
N ASN A 13 19.49 41.30 9.40
CA ASN A 13 20.50 41.15 10.45
C ASN A 13 19.93 41.56 11.83
N SER A 14 18.63 41.35 12.05
CA SER A 14 17.93 41.68 13.30
C SER A 14 17.81 40.45 14.20
N ARG A 15 18.07 40.61 15.50
CA ARG A 15 17.75 39.58 16.52
C ARG A 15 16.24 39.35 16.54
N VAL A 16 15.81 38.20 16.04
CA VAL A 16 14.40 37.77 15.99
C VAL A 16 14.01 37.12 17.32
N ASP A 17 12.84 37.50 17.85
CA ASP A 17 12.27 36.93 19.09
C ASP A 17 11.64 35.56 18.79
N VAL A 18 12.39 34.50 19.11
CA VAL A 18 12.04 33.10 18.81
C VAL A 18 10.87 32.53 19.64
N THR A 19 10.21 33.33 20.49
CA THR A 19 9.13 32.83 21.36
C THR A 19 7.75 32.79 20.68
N PHE A 20 7.57 33.54 19.59
CA PHE A 20 6.29 33.64 18.86
C PHE A 20 6.37 33.28 17.37
N ASP A 21 7.58 33.09 16.84
CA ASP A 21 7.79 32.76 15.42
C ASP A 21 7.76 31.25 15.16
N ASP A 22 7.38 30.87 13.94
CA ASP A 22 7.34 29.46 13.55
C ASP A 22 8.76 28.89 13.43
N HIS A 23 9.13 28.00 14.37
CA HIS A 23 10.46 27.41 14.47
C HIS A 23 10.39 25.89 14.69
N PRO A 24 11.48 25.11 14.47
CA PRO A 24 11.48 23.65 14.52
C PRO A 24 11.03 23.00 15.84
N LEU A 25 10.96 23.78 16.91
CA LEU A 25 10.58 23.33 18.26
C LEU A 25 9.26 23.98 18.71
N SER A 26 8.56 24.65 17.79
CA SER A 26 7.32 25.35 18.10
C SER A 26 6.27 24.34 18.55
N LEU A 27 5.59 24.66 19.65
CA LEU A 27 4.48 23.86 20.18
C LEU A 27 3.13 24.31 19.60
N ASN A 28 3.10 25.35 18.77
CA ASN A 28 1.89 25.82 18.11
C ASN A 28 1.35 24.75 17.14
N PRO A 29 0.10 24.29 17.28
CA PRO A 29 -0.53 23.35 16.35
C PRO A 29 -0.57 23.82 14.89
N GLU A 30 -0.54 25.13 14.65
CA GLU A 30 -0.54 25.77 13.33
C GLU A 30 0.87 25.98 12.74
N SER A 31 1.91 25.51 13.43
CA SER A 31 3.30 25.59 12.99
C SER A 31 3.52 24.84 11.65
N GLU A 32 4.15 25.51 10.67
CA GLU A 32 4.60 24.86 9.43
C GLU A 32 5.69 23.83 9.74
N TRP A 33 6.51 24.05 10.76
CA TRP A 33 7.48 23.06 11.23
C TRP A 33 6.79 21.81 11.79
N GLN A 34 5.75 21.95 12.62
CA GLN A 34 5.00 20.77 13.09
C GLN A 34 4.35 20.02 11.94
N THR A 35 3.79 20.75 10.97
CA THR A 35 3.21 20.16 9.76
C THR A 35 4.29 19.43 8.95
N TYR A 36 5.45 20.03 8.78
CA TYR A 36 6.59 19.44 8.09
C TYR A 36 7.06 18.14 8.73
N PHE A 37 7.19 18.09 10.06
CA PHE A 37 7.58 16.86 10.77
C PHE A 37 6.51 15.77 10.67
N LYS A 38 5.22 16.12 10.84
CA LYS A 38 4.10 15.17 10.64
C LYS A 38 4.08 14.61 9.22
N ASP A 39 4.29 15.46 8.22
CA ASP A 39 4.39 15.05 6.82
C ASP A 39 5.56 14.09 6.60
N ASN A 40 6.72 14.34 7.23
CA ASN A 40 7.88 13.46 7.10
C ASN A 40 7.66 12.09 7.76
N ASP A 41 6.90 12.00 8.85
CA ASP A 41 6.51 10.72 9.46
C ASP A 41 5.61 9.89 8.54
N VAL A 42 4.71 10.56 7.81
CA VAL A 42 3.85 9.92 6.79
C VAL A 42 4.70 9.50 5.59
N LEU A 43 5.53 10.40 5.06
CA LEU A 43 6.44 10.10 3.93
C LEU A 43 7.38 8.95 4.24
N LEU A 44 7.87 8.85 5.48
CA LEU A 44 8.74 7.75 5.88
C LEU A 44 8.05 6.38 5.77
N GLN A 45 6.75 6.32 6.07
CA GLN A 45 5.98 5.09 5.92
C GLN A 45 5.76 4.78 4.44
N ILE A 46 5.36 5.79 3.67
CA ILE A 46 5.15 5.64 2.22
C ILE A 46 6.43 5.19 1.51
N ASP A 47 7.57 5.87 1.72
CA ASP A 47 8.87 5.54 1.10
C ASP A 47 9.28 4.08 1.38
N LYS A 48 9.08 3.59 2.60
CA LYS A 48 9.36 2.19 2.95
C LYS A 48 8.49 1.20 2.18
N ASP A 49 7.20 1.52 2.01
CA ASP A 49 6.22 0.63 1.40
C ASP A 49 6.33 0.62 -0.12
N VAL A 50 6.51 1.78 -0.77
CA VAL A 50 6.67 1.88 -2.23
C VAL A 50 7.97 1.25 -2.73
N ARG A 51 9.03 1.24 -1.91
CA ARG A 51 10.29 0.51 -2.20
C ARG A 51 10.15 -1.01 -2.15
N ARG A 52 9.00 -1.53 -1.72
CA ARG A 52 8.73 -2.98 -1.67
C ARG A 52 7.52 -3.34 -2.51
N LEU A 53 7.03 -2.40 -3.30
CA LEU A 53 5.83 -2.56 -4.11
C LEU A 53 6.06 -3.57 -5.23
N CYS A 54 5.22 -4.59 -5.30
CA CYS A 54 5.27 -5.66 -6.31
C CYS A 54 6.70 -6.17 -6.57
N PRO A 55 7.36 -6.80 -5.57
CA PRO A 55 8.79 -7.13 -5.63
C PRO A 55 9.12 -8.15 -6.72
N ASP A 56 8.13 -8.88 -7.24
CA ASP A 56 8.28 -9.88 -8.29
C ASP A 56 8.48 -9.26 -9.69
N ILE A 57 8.28 -7.94 -9.85
CA ILE A 57 8.49 -7.24 -11.12
C ILE A 57 9.46 -6.07 -10.94
N SER A 58 10.31 -5.84 -11.96
CA SER A 58 11.25 -4.71 -11.97
C SER A 58 10.60 -3.39 -12.39
N PHE A 59 9.34 -3.41 -12.85
CA PHE A 59 8.63 -2.25 -13.37
C PHE A 59 8.73 -1.02 -12.47
N PHE A 60 8.49 -1.16 -11.16
CA PHE A 60 8.49 -0.01 -10.26
C PHE A 60 9.86 0.66 -10.10
N GLN A 61 10.94 -0.06 -10.38
CA GLN A 61 12.32 0.45 -10.36
C GLN A 61 12.76 1.05 -11.70
N GLN A 62 11.99 0.82 -12.77
CA GLN A 62 12.29 1.34 -14.10
C GLN A 62 11.90 2.81 -14.23
N PRO A 63 12.54 3.55 -15.15
CA PRO A 63 12.22 4.95 -15.39
C PRO A 63 10.85 5.05 -16.02
N THR A 64 10.06 6.03 -15.58
CA THR A 64 8.84 6.40 -16.32
C THR A 64 9.21 7.14 -17.61
N ASP A 65 8.46 6.87 -18.69
CA ASP A 65 8.57 7.63 -19.95
C ASP A 65 8.10 9.09 -19.77
N TYR A 66 7.31 9.37 -18.73
CA TYR A 66 6.68 10.67 -18.47
C TYR A 66 7.05 11.20 -17.07
N PRO A 67 8.30 11.62 -16.85
CA PRO A 67 8.72 12.17 -15.57
C PRO A 67 8.16 13.57 -15.33
N CYS A 68 7.82 13.87 -14.08
CA CYS A 68 7.38 15.21 -13.68
C CYS A 68 8.56 16.19 -13.72
N GLN A 69 8.60 17.02 -14.77
CA GLN A 69 9.72 17.93 -15.07
C GLN A 69 10.06 18.87 -13.92
N ASP A 70 9.05 19.35 -13.20
CA ASP A 70 9.24 20.23 -12.04
C ASP A 70 9.94 19.53 -10.88
N VAL A 71 9.78 18.22 -10.74
CA VAL A 71 10.38 17.39 -9.69
C VAL A 71 11.78 16.96 -10.11
N VAL A 72 11.92 16.39 -11.31
CA VAL A 72 13.17 15.76 -11.73
C VAL A 72 14.29 16.77 -12.01
N ASN A 73 13.96 18.02 -12.35
CA ASN A 73 14.93 19.10 -12.62
C ASN A 73 15.10 20.09 -11.45
N SER A 74 14.69 19.70 -10.25
CA SER A 74 14.69 20.58 -9.06
C SER A 74 16.02 20.60 -8.30
N GLY A 75 17.11 20.04 -8.84
CA GLY A 75 18.31 19.69 -8.05
C GLY A 75 18.00 18.68 -6.92
N GLY A 76 16.83 18.03 -7.00
CA GLY A 76 16.25 17.11 -6.03
C GLY A 76 15.63 17.75 -4.78
N THR A 77 15.48 19.07 -4.72
CA THR A 77 14.78 19.75 -3.62
C THR A 77 13.31 19.35 -3.52
N LYS A 78 12.66 19.03 -4.65
CA LYS A 78 11.26 18.60 -4.71
C LYS A 78 11.06 17.08 -4.67
N ARG A 79 12.14 16.27 -4.62
CA ARG A 79 12.03 14.81 -4.55
C ARG A 79 11.71 14.38 -3.12
N LEU A 80 10.57 13.71 -2.94
CA LEU A 80 10.04 13.34 -1.62
C LEU A 80 10.97 12.38 -0.89
N HIS A 81 11.47 11.34 -1.55
CA HIS A 81 12.45 10.42 -0.96
C HIS A 81 13.70 11.11 -0.36
N ARG A 82 14.13 12.29 -0.89
CA ARG A 82 15.25 13.04 -0.30
C ARG A 82 14.87 13.67 1.04
N ARG A 83 13.63 14.15 1.21
CA ARG A 83 13.14 14.66 2.51
C ARG A 83 13.20 13.59 3.59
N VAL A 84 12.92 12.34 3.21
CA VAL A 84 13.02 11.18 4.11
C VAL A 84 14.48 10.93 4.49
N GLN A 85 15.40 10.89 3.51
CA GLN A 85 16.84 10.71 3.76
C GLN A 85 17.41 11.80 4.69
N HIS A 86 17.00 13.05 4.50
CA HIS A 86 17.46 14.17 5.33
C HIS A 86 16.90 14.13 6.77
N SER A 87 15.74 13.49 6.99
CA SER A 87 15.17 13.32 8.34
C SER A 87 16.01 12.34 9.20
N PHE A 88 16.70 11.39 8.57
CA PHE A 88 17.73 10.59 9.22
C PHE A 88 19.09 11.26 9.05
N LEU A 89 19.35 12.30 9.84
CA LEU A 89 20.72 12.78 10.00
C LEU A 89 21.61 11.58 10.33
N ASN A 90 22.73 11.45 9.61
CA ASN A 90 23.76 10.43 9.86
C ASN A 90 24.30 10.60 11.29
N SER A 91 23.60 10.03 12.28
CA SER A 91 24.06 10.00 13.65
C SER A 91 25.07 8.87 13.76
N ALA A 92 26.34 9.25 13.88
CA ALA A 92 27.38 8.31 14.27
C ALA A 92 27.29 8.11 15.79
N ASN A 93 27.19 6.87 16.24
CA ASN A 93 27.36 6.57 17.65
C ASN A 93 28.80 6.89 18.04
N VAL A 94 28.97 7.79 19.01
CA VAL A 94 30.27 8.09 19.59
C VAL A 94 30.54 7.08 20.69
N GLU A 95 31.30 6.04 20.39
CA GLU A 95 31.82 5.13 21.42
C GLU A 95 33.02 5.77 22.12
N ARG A 96 32.88 6.08 23.41
CA ARG A 96 33.99 6.50 24.27
C ARG A 96 34.66 5.27 24.87
N LYS A 97 35.84 4.89 24.38
CA LYS A 97 36.81 4.12 25.17
C LYS A 97 37.80 5.10 25.80
N GLY A 98 38.17 4.84 27.06
CA GLY A 98 38.86 5.80 27.93
C GLY A 98 40.10 6.51 27.32
N LEU A 99 40.43 7.66 27.94
CA LEU A 99 41.55 8.56 27.64
C LEU A 99 41.74 8.91 26.15
N GLY A 100 40.72 9.57 25.58
CA GLY A 100 40.93 10.65 24.62
C GLY A 100 40.84 10.36 23.13
N ILE A 101 40.64 9.10 22.69
CA ILE A 101 40.49 8.80 21.26
C ILE A 101 39.02 8.57 20.91
N THR A 102 38.46 9.48 20.11
CA THR A 102 37.09 9.36 19.57
C THR A 102 37.17 8.71 18.20
N LYS A 103 36.67 7.48 18.04
CA LYS A 103 36.49 6.87 16.71
C LYS A 103 35.03 7.04 16.31
N ILE A 104 34.78 7.76 15.23
CA ILE A 104 33.43 7.95 14.66
C ILE A 104 33.10 6.65 13.91
N ALA A 105 32.17 5.85 14.44
CA ALA A 105 31.66 4.69 13.73
C ALA A 105 30.49 5.13 12.82
N LEU A 106 30.79 5.34 11.54
CA LEU A 106 29.78 5.48 10.47
C LEU A 106 29.28 4.08 10.10
N ALA A 107 28.42 3.49 10.92
CA ALA A 107 27.82 2.20 10.60
C ALA A 107 26.30 2.24 10.82
N VAL A 108 25.61 2.90 9.89
CA VAL A 108 24.22 2.55 9.60
C VAL A 108 24.30 1.32 8.69
N LYS A 109 23.76 0.19 9.13
CA LYS A 109 23.43 -0.90 8.20
C LYS A 109 22.37 -0.36 7.24
N LYS A 110 22.80 0.18 6.10
CA LYS A 110 21.96 0.39 4.93
C LYS A 110 21.29 -0.95 4.64
N ALA A 111 19.96 -1.00 4.63
CA ALA A 111 19.28 -2.05 3.88
C ALA A 111 19.85 -2.01 2.46
N THR A 112 20.16 -3.17 1.89
CA THR A 112 20.73 -3.32 0.55
C THR A 112 20.01 -2.41 -0.44
N GLU A 113 20.78 -1.56 -1.12
CA GLU A 113 20.30 -0.51 -2.03
C GLU A 113 19.81 -1.11 -3.36
N ASP A 114 18.59 -1.67 -3.39
CA ASP A 114 17.97 -2.10 -4.66
C ASP A 114 17.07 -1.01 -5.27
N TYR A 115 16.93 0.15 -4.62
CA TYR A 115 16.12 1.29 -5.08
C TYR A 115 16.95 2.59 -5.04
N ALA A 116 18.02 2.64 -5.83
CA ALA A 116 18.80 3.85 -5.99
C ALA A 116 17.97 4.93 -6.73
N PRO A 117 17.98 6.18 -6.26
CA PRO A 117 17.32 7.27 -6.98
C PRO A 117 17.99 7.50 -8.33
N MET A 118 17.19 7.84 -9.35
CA MET A 118 17.67 8.06 -10.72
C MET A 118 18.43 9.37 -10.88
N GLU A 119 19.16 9.49 -12.00
CA GLU A 119 19.83 10.73 -12.40
C GLU A 119 18.83 11.88 -12.64
N GLU A 120 19.34 13.10 -12.67
CA GLU A 120 18.52 14.28 -12.94
C GLU A 120 17.83 14.20 -14.31
N GLY A 121 16.57 14.64 -14.38
CA GLY A 121 15.74 14.48 -15.58
C GLY A 121 14.98 13.15 -15.69
N SER A 122 15.23 12.16 -14.82
CA SER A 122 14.49 10.89 -14.77
C SER A 122 13.98 10.58 -13.36
N GLU A 123 12.90 9.82 -13.27
CA GLU A 123 12.41 9.26 -12.01
C GLU A 123 11.85 7.87 -12.22
N ALA A 124 11.92 7.06 -11.16
CA ALA A 124 11.38 5.72 -11.21
C ALA A 124 9.86 5.73 -10.96
N HIS A 125 9.17 4.71 -11.44
CA HIS A 125 7.74 4.52 -11.20
C HIS A 125 7.36 4.52 -9.72
N TRP A 126 8.21 4.00 -8.82
CA TRP A 126 7.97 4.07 -7.37
C TRP A 126 7.95 5.51 -6.82
N GLU A 127 8.72 6.44 -7.40
CA GLU A 127 8.72 7.87 -7.00
C GLU A 127 7.38 8.53 -7.38
N VAL A 128 6.78 8.09 -8.49
CA VAL A 128 5.45 8.53 -8.92
C VAL A 128 4.40 8.07 -7.93
N VAL A 129 4.42 6.79 -7.56
CA VAL A 129 3.49 6.22 -6.56
C VAL A 129 3.68 6.89 -5.19
N GLU A 130 4.92 7.18 -4.78
CA GLU A 130 5.22 7.92 -3.54
C GLU A 130 4.50 9.27 -3.50
N ARG A 131 4.55 10.04 -4.59
CA ARG A 131 3.85 11.32 -4.71
C ARG A 131 2.35 11.18 -4.62
N ILE A 132 1.76 10.22 -5.36
CA ILE A 132 0.31 10.02 -5.39
C ILE A 132 -0.20 9.71 -3.98
N LEU A 133 0.45 8.78 -3.27
CA LEU A 133 0.08 8.40 -1.91
C LEU A 133 0.25 9.55 -0.91
N PHE A 134 1.34 10.33 -1.05
CA PHE A 134 1.56 11.48 -0.19
C PHE A 134 0.50 12.56 -0.41
N LEU A 135 0.18 12.87 -1.67
CA LEU A 135 -0.86 13.84 -2.03
C LEU A 135 -2.23 13.38 -1.51
N TYR A 136 -2.57 12.10 -1.68
CA TYR A 136 -3.80 11.53 -1.13
C TYR A 136 -3.89 11.72 0.39
N ALA A 137 -2.81 11.41 1.11
CA ALA A 137 -2.78 11.55 2.58
C ALA A 137 -2.95 13.01 3.02
N LYS A 138 -2.34 13.96 2.30
CA LYS A 138 -2.49 15.40 2.55
C LYS A 138 -3.91 15.90 2.32
N LEU A 139 -4.57 15.40 1.28
CA LEU A 139 -5.93 15.81 0.92
C LEU A 139 -7.01 15.13 1.78
N ASN A 140 -6.68 14.02 2.45
CA ASN A 140 -7.59 13.25 3.27
C ASN A 140 -7.10 13.11 4.72
N PRO A 141 -6.90 14.21 5.49
CA PRO A 141 -6.28 14.17 6.81
C PRO A 141 -7.06 13.35 7.86
N GLY A 142 -8.36 13.13 7.66
CA GLY A 142 -9.18 12.27 8.52
C GLY A 142 -8.85 10.78 8.40
N GLN A 143 -8.27 10.35 7.28
CA GLN A 143 -7.80 8.98 7.04
C GLN A 143 -6.28 8.89 7.05
N GLY A 144 -5.60 9.83 6.40
CA GLY A 144 -4.16 9.82 6.15
C GLY A 144 -3.73 8.65 5.25
N TYR A 145 -2.44 8.34 5.31
CA TYR A 145 -1.89 7.11 4.74
C TYR A 145 -2.01 5.97 5.75
N VAL A 146 -2.38 4.78 5.27
CA VAL A 146 -2.39 3.54 6.05
C VAL A 146 -1.62 2.48 5.29
N GLN A 147 -0.74 1.75 5.99
CA GLN A 147 0.01 0.63 5.42
C GLN A 147 -0.96 -0.36 4.75
N GLY A 148 -0.65 -0.76 3.51
CA GLY A 148 -1.52 -1.57 2.65
C GLY A 148 -2.15 -0.78 1.50
N MET A 149 -2.25 0.55 1.61
CA MET A 149 -2.69 1.40 0.50
C MET A 149 -1.74 1.32 -0.71
N ASN A 150 -0.45 1.10 -0.47
CA ASN A 150 0.55 0.84 -1.51
C ASN A 150 0.18 -0.40 -2.37
N GLU A 151 -0.39 -1.44 -1.77
CA GLU A 151 -0.77 -2.67 -2.48
C GLU A 151 -2.00 -2.47 -3.36
N ILE A 152 -2.86 -1.51 -3.01
CA ILE A 152 -4.02 -1.14 -3.82
C ILE A 152 -3.60 -0.24 -4.99
N ILE A 153 -2.76 0.77 -4.76
CA ILE A 153 -2.38 1.69 -5.82
C ILE A 153 -1.47 1.05 -6.87
N GLY A 154 -0.63 0.07 -6.49
CA GLY A 154 0.32 -0.58 -7.40
C GLY A 154 -0.33 -1.11 -8.68
N PRO A 155 -1.33 -2.01 -8.59
CA PRO A 155 -2.04 -2.53 -9.76
C PRO A 155 -2.75 -1.44 -10.60
N ILE A 156 -3.32 -0.42 -9.96
CA ILE A 156 -3.97 0.72 -10.65
C ILE A 156 -2.95 1.47 -11.48
N TYR A 157 -1.85 1.89 -10.84
CA TYR A 157 -0.81 2.66 -11.49
C TYR A 157 -0.16 1.87 -12.63
N TYR A 158 0.16 0.60 -12.39
CA TYR A 158 0.70 -0.29 -13.42
C TYR A 158 -0.20 -0.34 -14.66
N SER A 159 -1.51 -0.47 -14.46
CA SER A 159 -2.48 -0.54 -15.56
C SER A 159 -2.44 0.71 -16.44
N PHE A 160 -2.43 1.90 -15.83
CA PHE A 160 -2.36 3.16 -16.58
C PHE A 160 -0.98 3.42 -17.20
N ALA A 161 0.09 3.12 -16.47
CA ALA A 161 1.46 3.40 -16.91
C ALA A 161 1.98 2.39 -17.95
N THR A 162 1.30 1.25 -18.14
CA THR A 162 1.60 0.25 -19.18
C THR A 162 0.58 0.23 -20.31
N ASP A 163 -0.29 1.23 -20.38
CA ASP A 163 -1.31 1.32 -21.42
C ASP A 163 -0.69 1.24 -22.84
N PRO A 164 -1.26 0.46 -23.78
CA PRO A 164 -0.74 0.36 -25.14
C PRO A 164 -0.71 1.69 -25.89
N ASN A 165 -1.54 2.66 -25.51
CA ASN A 165 -1.58 4.00 -26.09
C ASN A 165 -0.61 4.94 -25.34
N PRO A 166 0.47 5.41 -25.99
CA PRO A 166 1.40 6.36 -25.37
C PRO A 166 0.75 7.66 -24.91
N GLU A 167 -0.30 8.13 -25.58
CA GLU A 167 -1.01 9.36 -25.20
C GLU A 167 -1.73 9.20 -23.85
N TRP A 168 -2.21 7.99 -23.53
CA TRP A 168 -2.89 7.73 -22.26
C TRP A 168 -1.88 7.55 -21.13
N ARG A 169 -0.72 6.94 -21.42
CA ARG A 169 0.36 6.79 -20.44
C ARG A 169 0.90 8.13 -19.90
N GLU A 170 0.81 9.21 -20.68
CA GLU A 170 1.20 10.56 -20.22
C GLU A 170 0.38 11.01 -18.99
N PHE A 171 -0.89 10.62 -18.91
CA PHE A 171 -1.80 11.00 -17.83
C PHE A 171 -1.84 9.98 -16.68
N ALA A 172 -1.01 8.94 -16.72
CA ALA A 172 -1.08 7.82 -15.78
C ALA A 172 -0.99 8.22 -14.30
N GLU A 173 -0.18 9.23 -13.95
CA GLU A 173 -0.10 9.72 -12.56
C GLU A 173 -1.43 10.34 -12.09
N ALA A 174 -2.03 11.20 -12.92
CA ALA A 174 -3.27 11.89 -12.61
C ALA A 174 -4.48 10.93 -12.59
N ASP A 175 -4.60 10.08 -13.61
CA ASP A 175 -5.67 9.10 -13.72
C ASP A 175 -5.60 8.08 -12.57
N CYS A 176 -4.39 7.64 -12.24
CA CYS A 176 -4.17 6.80 -11.06
C CYS A 176 -4.61 7.49 -9.78
N PHE A 177 -4.26 8.77 -9.57
CA PHE A 177 -4.67 9.51 -8.37
C PHE A 177 -6.20 9.56 -8.21
N PHE A 178 -6.94 9.91 -9.27
CA PHE A 178 -8.39 10.01 -9.20
C PHE A 178 -9.07 8.64 -9.09
N CYS A 179 -8.60 7.64 -9.85
CA CYS A 179 -9.11 6.27 -9.77
C CYS A 179 -8.90 5.68 -8.37
N PHE A 180 -7.69 5.82 -7.84
CA PHE A 180 -7.34 5.40 -6.48
C PHE A 180 -8.18 6.11 -5.43
N THR A 181 -8.36 7.44 -5.54
CA THR A 181 -9.19 8.21 -4.60
C THR A 181 -10.64 7.73 -4.60
N ASN A 182 -11.21 7.48 -5.78
CA ASN A 182 -12.57 6.94 -5.90
C ASN A 182 -12.69 5.57 -5.24
N LEU A 183 -11.77 4.64 -5.54
CA LEU A 183 -11.78 3.31 -4.94
C LEU A 183 -11.62 3.40 -3.41
N MET A 184 -10.68 4.21 -2.92
CA MET A 184 -10.46 4.42 -1.49
C MET A 184 -11.69 5.00 -0.80
N SER A 185 -12.51 5.82 -1.47
CA SER A 185 -13.75 6.32 -0.90
C SER A 185 -14.77 5.21 -0.62
N GLU A 186 -14.76 4.13 -1.42
CA GLU A 186 -15.63 2.96 -1.24
C GLU A 186 -15.10 1.99 -0.19
N ILE A 187 -13.77 1.78 -0.14
CA ILE A 187 -13.13 0.79 0.74
C ILE A 187 -12.56 1.39 2.04
N ARG A 188 -12.77 2.68 2.29
CA ARG A 188 -12.25 3.41 3.45
C ARG A 188 -12.52 2.70 4.77
N ASP A 189 -13.71 2.14 4.90
CA ASP A 189 -14.18 1.50 6.13
C ASP A 189 -13.39 0.22 6.47
N PHE A 190 -12.59 -0.31 5.54
CA PHE A 190 -11.67 -1.43 5.76
C PHE A 190 -10.37 -0.99 6.45
N PHE A 191 -9.99 0.28 6.31
CA PHE A 191 -8.72 0.82 6.81
C PHE A 191 -8.86 1.60 8.12
N ILE A 192 -10.08 2.02 8.46
CA ILE A 192 -10.35 2.74 9.71
C ILE A 192 -10.82 1.78 10.79
N LYS A 193 -9.96 1.54 11.79
CA LYS A 193 -10.26 0.66 12.94
C LYS A 193 -11.58 1.00 13.65
N THR A 194 -11.94 2.28 13.73
CA THR A 194 -13.20 2.71 14.37
C THR A 194 -14.44 2.33 13.55
N LEU A 195 -14.27 1.92 12.30
CA LEU A 195 -15.34 1.49 11.40
C LEU A 195 -15.40 -0.04 11.22
N ASP A 196 -14.55 -0.80 11.92
CA ASP A 196 -14.52 -2.26 11.84
C ASP A 196 -15.90 -2.92 12.11
N ASP A 197 -16.70 -2.31 12.99
CA ASP A 197 -18.03 -2.78 13.40
C ASP A 197 -19.19 -2.21 12.54
N ALA A 198 -18.89 -1.30 11.60
CA ALA A 198 -19.87 -0.69 10.69
C ALA A 198 -20.49 -1.75 9.74
N GLU A 199 -21.57 -1.39 9.04
CA GLU A 199 -22.25 -2.30 8.11
C GLU A 199 -21.34 -2.75 6.95
N SER A 200 -20.49 -1.83 6.50
CA SER A 200 -19.40 -1.97 5.54
C SER A 200 -18.06 -2.38 6.18
N GLY A 201 -18.00 -2.55 7.50
CA GLY A 201 -16.77 -2.81 8.24
C GLY A 201 -16.19 -4.21 7.98
N ILE A 202 -14.88 -4.34 8.19
CA ILE A 202 -14.14 -5.58 7.90
C ILE A 202 -14.67 -6.80 8.68
N LYS A 203 -15.13 -6.62 9.93
CA LYS A 203 -15.68 -7.73 10.74
C LYS A 203 -16.93 -8.31 10.12
N ARG A 204 -17.77 -7.47 9.49
CA ARG A 204 -18.99 -7.94 8.83
C ARG A 204 -18.69 -8.66 7.53
N LEU A 205 -17.72 -8.22 6.75
CA LEU A 205 -17.26 -8.95 5.56
C LEU A 205 -16.73 -10.34 5.95
N MET A 206 -15.91 -10.43 6.99
CA MET A 206 -15.42 -11.71 7.51
C MET A 206 -16.57 -12.60 8.03
N ALA A 207 -17.56 -12.02 8.71
CA ALA A 207 -18.75 -12.76 9.16
C ALA A 207 -19.58 -13.28 7.98
N ARG A 208 -19.73 -12.50 6.91
CA ARG A 208 -20.39 -12.91 5.67
C ARG A 208 -19.62 -14.03 4.97
N LEU A 209 -18.30 -13.92 4.87
CA LEU A 209 -17.45 -15.00 4.32
C LEU A 209 -17.61 -16.30 5.12
N SER A 210 -17.64 -16.21 6.44
CA SER A 210 -17.88 -17.35 7.33
C SER A 210 -19.26 -17.99 7.08
N ALA A 211 -20.30 -17.18 6.88
CA ALA A 211 -21.64 -17.65 6.58
C ALA A 211 -21.74 -18.31 5.19
N GLU A 212 -21.11 -17.72 4.18
CA GLU A 212 -21.00 -18.25 2.81
C GLU A 212 -20.30 -19.61 2.81
N LEU A 213 -19.16 -19.72 3.49
CA LEU A 213 -18.43 -21.00 3.62
C LEU A 213 -19.29 -22.07 4.31
N LYS A 214 -19.98 -21.69 5.40
CA LYS A 214 -20.87 -22.60 6.12
C LYS A 214 -22.04 -23.09 5.24
N LEU A 215 -22.55 -22.24 4.36
CA LEU A 215 -23.63 -22.57 3.45
C LEU A 215 -23.18 -23.52 2.33
N HIS A 216 -22.04 -23.22 1.70
CA HIS A 216 -21.57 -23.91 0.50
C HIS A 216 -20.71 -25.15 0.79
N ASP A 217 -19.91 -25.16 1.85
CA ASP A 217 -19.11 -26.31 2.27
C ASP A 217 -19.10 -26.49 3.80
N PRO A 218 -20.21 -27.03 4.38
CA PRO A 218 -20.29 -27.28 5.81
C PRO A 218 -19.16 -28.17 6.37
N PRO A 219 -18.68 -29.23 5.67
CA PRO A 219 -17.55 -30.02 6.14
C PRO A 219 -16.25 -29.23 6.33
N VAL A 220 -15.86 -28.39 5.35
CA VAL A 220 -14.66 -27.54 5.50
C VAL A 220 -14.86 -26.53 6.63
N PHE A 221 -16.03 -25.90 6.70
CA PHE A 221 -16.36 -24.98 7.80
C PHE A 221 -16.19 -25.64 9.17
N GLN A 222 -16.76 -26.83 9.36
CA GLN A 222 -16.64 -27.60 10.61
C GLN A 222 -15.18 -27.98 10.90
N ARG A 223 -14.41 -28.36 9.88
CA ARG A 223 -12.99 -28.70 10.04
C ARG A 223 -12.19 -27.52 10.59
N LEU A 224 -12.38 -26.32 10.02
CA LEU A 224 -11.70 -25.11 10.50
C LEU A 224 -12.12 -24.77 11.93
N GLN A 225 -13.41 -24.93 12.27
CA GLN A 225 -13.89 -24.72 13.64
C GLN A 225 -13.29 -25.72 14.65
N GLN A 226 -13.21 -27.01 14.29
CA GLN A 226 -12.62 -28.04 15.16
C GLN A 226 -11.14 -27.81 15.43
N GLN A 227 -10.45 -27.16 14.50
CA GLN A 227 -9.04 -26.77 14.63
C GLN A 227 -8.85 -25.43 15.37
N ASP A 228 -9.94 -24.77 15.79
CA ASP A 228 -9.92 -23.40 16.31
C ASP A 228 -9.24 -22.39 15.35
N LEU A 229 -9.39 -22.64 14.05
CA LEU A 229 -8.81 -21.82 12.99
C LEU A 229 -9.78 -20.69 12.66
N HIS A 230 -9.60 -19.54 13.30
CA HIS A 230 -10.44 -18.37 13.10
C HIS A 230 -10.23 -17.72 11.73
N ILE A 231 -11.34 -17.31 11.09
CA ILE A 231 -11.36 -16.72 9.75
C ILE A 231 -10.46 -15.48 9.61
N GLN A 232 -10.32 -14.71 10.69
CA GLN A 232 -9.51 -13.50 10.74
C GLN A 232 -8.02 -13.75 10.50
N TYR A 233 -7.52 -14.97 10.76
CA TYR A 233 -6.10 -15.29 10.62
C TYR A 233 -5.60 -15.31 9.17
N TYR A 234 -6.51 -15.41 8.19
CA TYR A 234 -6.17 -15.42 6.78
C TYR A 234 -6.98 -14.39 5.97
N SER A 235 -8.28 -14.23 6.25
CA SER A 235 -9.17 -13.43 5.40
C SER A 235 -9.10 -11.91 5.62
N PHE A 236 -8.51 -11.43 6.72
CA PHE A 236 -8.41 -9.99 6.98
C PHE A 236 -7.65 -9.29 5.85
N ARG A 237 -6.47 -9.81 5.51
CA ARG A 237 -5.62 -9.28 4.43
C ARG A 237 -6.27 -9.44 3.06
N TRP A 238 -6.88 -10.58 2.82
CA TRP A 238 -7.59 -10.89 1.56
C TRP A 238 -8.63 -9.82 1.23
N LEU A 239 -9.45 -9.47 2.21
CA LEU A 239 -10.56 -8.54 2.06
C LEU A 239 -10.10 -7.08 2.05
N THR A 240 -9.22 -6.70 2.99
CA THR A 240 -8.72 -5.30 3.10
C THR A 240 -7.89 -4.88 1.89
N LEU A 241 -7.14 -5.80 1.29
CA LEU A 241 -6.25 -5.52 0.17
C LEU A 241 -6.79 -5.99 -1.18
N LEU A 242 -8.06 -6.37 -1.26
CA LEU A 242 -8.70 -6.87 -2.50
C LEU A 242 -7.86 -7.96 -3.19
N LEU A 243 -7.30 -8.88 -2.39
CA LEU A 243 -6.45 -10.01 -2.81
C LEU A 243 -5.10 -9.65 -3.47
N SER A 244 -4.70 -8.37 -3.50
CA SER A 244 -3.48 -7.90 -4.16
C SER A 244 -2.17 -8.54 -3.66
N GLN A 245 -2.13 -9.02 -2.41
CA GLN A 245 -0.97 -9.72 -1.86
C GLN A 245 -1.09 -11.26 -1.88
N GLU A 246 -2.17 -11.81 -2.41
CA GLU A 246 -2.35 -13.28 -2.49
C GLU A 246 -1.94 -13.85 -3.84
N PHE A 247 -1.90 -13.00 -4.85
CA PHE A 247 -1.71 -13.39 -6.24
C PHE A 247 -0.65 -12.51 -6.91
N PRO A 248 0.09 -13.02 -7.91
CA PRO A 248 0.98 -12.20 -8.70
C PRO A 248 0.18 -11.15 -9.48
N LEU A 249 0.82 -10.03 -9.82
CA LEU A 249 0.14 -8.87 -10.42
C LEU A 249 -0.78 -9.21 -11.62
N PRO A 250 -0.39 -10.05 -12.60
CA PRO A 250 -1.28 -10.40 -13.71
C PRO A 250 -2.61 -11.03 -13.25
N ASP A 251 -2.56 -11.88 -12.23
CA ASP A 251 -3.75 -12.52 -11.67
C ASP A 251 -4.57 -11.52 -10.85
N VAL A 252 -3.93 -10.60 -10.13
CA VAL A 252 -4.61 -9.49 -9.43
C VAL A 252 -5.40 -8.64 -10.42
N LEU A 253 -4.79 -8.25 -11.54
CA LEU A 253 -5.47 -7.49 -12.60
C LEU A 253 -6.68 -8.26 -13.12
N ARG A 254 -6.54 -9.56 -13.40
CA ARG A 254 -7.64 -10.40 -13.88
C ARG A 254 -8.78 -10.53 -12.86
N ILE A 255 -8.47 -10.63 -11.56
CA ILE A 255 -9.46 -10.61 -10.47
C ILE A 255 -10.18 -9.26 -10.48
N TRP A 256 -9.42 -8.17 -10.57
CA TRP A 256 -9.93 -6.80 -10.51
C TRP A 256 -10.80 -6.45 -11.71
N ASP A 257 -10.50 -6.95 -12.91
CA ASP A 257 -11.39 -6.85 -14.08
C ASP A 257 -12.78 -7.40 -13.76
N SER A 258 -12.82 -8.57 -13.10
CA SER A 258 -14.07 -9.23 -12.74
C SER A 258 -14.80 -8.50 -11.61
N LEU A 259 -14.05 -8.03 -10.61
CA LEU A 259 -14.59 -7.27 -9.49
C LEU A 259 -15.20 -5.96 -9.96
N PHE A 260 -14.47 -5.16 -10.75
CA PHE A 260 -14.94 -3.84 -11.16
C PHE A 260 -16.03 -3.90 -12.24
N ALA A 261 -16.10 -4.98 -13.02
CA ALA A 261 -17.22 -5.24 -13.92
C ALA A 261 -18.52 -5.60 -13.18
N ASP A 262 -18.46 -5.99 -11.91
CA ASP A 262 -19.63 -6.38 -11.11
C ASP A 262 -20.20 -5.20 -10.28
N GLU A 263 -21.49 -4.95 -10.42
CA GLU A 263 -22.23 -3.98 -9.61
C GLU A 263 -22.23 -4.34 -8.10
N LYS A 264 -22.12 -5.63 -7.78
CA LYS A 264 -22.05 -6.18 -6.42
C LYS A 264 -20.64 -6.64 -6.05
N ARG A 265 -19.61 -5.97 -6.56
CA ARG A 265 -18.18 -6.29 -6.40
C ARG A 265 -17.75 -6.76 -5.01
N PHE A 266 -18.19 -6.13 -3.93
CA PHE A 266 -17.79 -6.55 -2.57
C PHE A 266 -18.47 -7.84 -2.11
N SER A 267 -19.67 -8.12 -2.61
CA SER A 267 -20.29 -9.44 -2.40
C SER A 267 -19.59 -10.49 -3.24
N PHE A 268 -19.21 -10.15 -4.48
CA PHE A 268 -18.45 -11.05 -5.34
C PHE A 268 -17.04 -11.33 -4.81
N LEU A 269 -16.36 -10.34 -4.21
CA LEU A 269 -15.10 -10.53 -3.49
C LEU A 269 -15.24 -11.59 -2.39
N ILE A 270 -16.34 -11.58 -1.64
CA ILE A 270 -16.61 -12.61 -0.63
C ILE A 270 -16.76 -13.98 -1.32
N SER A 271 -17.46 -14.06 -2.45
CA SER A 271 -17.58 -15.29 -3.23
C SER A 271 -16.23 -15.78 -3.76
N ILE A 272 -15.32 -14.90 -4.17
CA ILE A 272 -13.94 -15.25 -4.57
C ILE A 272 -13.16 -15.79 -3.38
N CYS A 273 -13.17 -15.11 -2.23
CA CYS A 273 -12.53 -15.60 -1.01
C CYS A 273 -13.11 -16.96 -0.56
N CYS A 274 -14.41 -17.18 -0.70
CA CYS A 274 -15.05 -18.46 -0.40
C CYS A 274 -14.60 -19.55 -1.38
N ALA A 275 -14.56 -19.23 -2.67
CA ALA A 275 -14.06 -20.12 -3.71
C ALA A 275 -12.63 -20.56 -3.44
N MET A 276 -11.73 -19.63 -3.08
CA MET A 276 -10.33 -19.95 -2.69
C MET A 276 -10.27 -21.05 -1.61
N ILE A 277 -11.12 -20.96 -0.58
CA ILE A 277 -11.18 -21.97 0.49
C ILE A 277 -11.70 -23.31 -0.05
N ILE A 278 -12.77 -23.28 -0.86
CA ILE A 278 -13.42 -24.48 -1.39
C ILE A 278 -12.51 -25.22 -2.38
N VAL A 279 -11.72 -24.53 -3.20
CA VAL A 279 -10.78 -25.18 -4.14
C VAL A 279 -9.71 -25.97 -3.37
N LEU A 280 -9.40 -25.58 -2.13
CA LEU A 280 -8.44 -26.27 -1.26
C LEU A 280 -9.09 -27.34 -0.37
N ARG A 281 -10.38 -27.62 -0.56
CA ARG A 281 -11.19 -28.53 0.27
C ARG A 281 -10.46 -29.80 0.69
N ASP A 282 -9.99 -30.60 -0.27
CA ASP A 282 -9.46 -31.94 0.02
C ASP A 282 -8.21 -31.85 0.90
N GLN A 283 -7.38 -30.83 0.69
CA GLN A 283 -6.17 -30.57 1.46
C GLN A 283 -6.51 -30.08 2.87
N LEU A 284 -7.50 -29.19 2.99
CA LEU A 284 -7.96 -28.65 4.28
C LEU A 284 -8.55 -29.73 5.19
N LEU A 285 -9.30 -30.67 4.61
CA LEU A 285 -9.88 -31.79 5.35
C LEU A 285 -8.83 -32.80 5.81
N ALA A 286 -7.81 -33.07 4.98
CA ALA A 286 -6.78 -34.04 5.27
C ALA A 286 -5.69 -33.53 6.24
N SER A 287 -5.46 -32.22 6.30
CA SER A 287 -4.31 -31.64 7.00
C SER A 287 -4.63 -31.15 8.42
N ASP A 288 -3.60 -30.88 9.20
CA ASP A 288 -3.69 -30.38 10.59
C ASP A 288 -3.71 -28.83 10.66
N PHE A 289 -3.82 -28.28 11.87
CA PHE A 289 -3.96 -26.83 12.08
C PHE A 289 -2.79 -26.02 11.49
N PRO A 290 -1.51 -26.33 11.81
CA PRO A 290 -0.39 -25.54 11.28
C PRO A 290 -0.33 -25.55 9.75
N THR A 291 -0.61 -26.70 9.13
CA THR A 291 -0.61 -26.83 7.67
C THR A 291 -1.73 -26.01 7.05
N ASN A 292 -2.95 -26.08 7.59
CA ASN A 292 -4.10 -25.31 7.10
C ASN A 292 -3.92 -23.80 7.26
N VAL A 293 -3.41 -23.34 8.41
CA VAL A 293 -3.11 -21.90 8.61
C VAL A 293 -2.08 -21.44 7.58
N LYS A 294 -0.98 -22.17 7.42
CA LYS A 294 0.07 -21.81 6.47
C LYS A 294 -0.45 -21.78 5.03
N MET A 295 -1.28 -22.74 4.66
CA MET A 295 -1.87 -22.86 3.33
C MET A 295 -2.83 -21.71 3.02
N LEU A 296 -3.65 -21.30 3.98
CA LEU A 296 -4.56 -20.16 3.81
C LEU A 296 -3.82 -18.82 3.89
N GLN A 297 -2.71 -18.72 4.61
CA GLN A 297 -1.90 -17.48 4.63
C GLN A 297 -0.97 -17.34 3.42
N ASN A 298 -0.60 -18.46 2.80
CA ASN A 298 0.25 -18.52 1.60
C ASN A 298 -0.48 -19.37 0.56
N PHE A 299 -1.47 -18.77 -0.09
CA PHE A 299 -2.31 -19.47 -1.04
C PHE A 299 -1.45 -20.14 -2.12
N PRO A 300 -1.65 -21.44 -2.39
CA PRO A 300 -0.81 -22.16 -3.34
C PRO A 300 -1.00 -21.62 -4.77
N PRO A 301 0.07 -21.58 -5.59
CA PRO A 301 -0.05 -21.19 -6.99
C PRO A 301 -1.06 -22.08 -7.72
N MET A 302 -2.05 -21.46 -8.35
CA MET A 302 -3.05 -22.13 -9.18
C MET A 302 -3.59 -21.21 -10.26
N ASP A 303 -4.22 -21.81 -11.28
CA ASP A 303 -4.91 -21.05 -12.32
C ASP A 303 -6.07 -20.26 -11.71
N ILE A 304 -5.98 -18.93 -11.77
CA ILE A 304 -6.97 -18.02 -11.22
C ILE A 304 -8.35 -18.21 -11.86
N GLN A 305 -8.44 -18.71 -13.10
CA GLN A 305 -9.73 -19.00 -13.74
C GLN A 305 -10.51 -20.08 -13.01
N VAL A 306 -9.83 -21.03 -12.34
CA VAL A 306 -10.50 -22.05 -11.51
C VAL A 306 -11.20 -21.39 -10.32
N VAL A 307 -10.52 -20.45 -9.66
CA VAL A 307 -11.08 -19.69 -8.53
C VAL A 307 -12.23 -18.81 -9.00
N LEU A 308 -12.05 -18.03 -10.07
CA LEU A 308 -13.07 -17.13 -10.61
C LEU A 308 -14.31 -17.88 -11.10
N SER A 309 -14.14 -19.02 -11.78
CA SER A 309 -15.25 -19.86 -12.24
C SER A 309 -16.05 -20.41 -11.05
N LYS A 310 -15.36 -20.89 -10.01
CA LYS A 310 -16.02 -21.33 -8.77
C LYS A 310 -16.72 -20.16 -8.08
N ALA A 311 -16.10 -18.99 -7.99
CA ALA A 311 -16.70 -17.81 -7.40
C ALA A 311 -17.98 -17.37 -8.11
N ALA A 312 -17.99 -17.41 -9.45
CA ALA A 312 -19.16 -17.11 -10.26
C ALA A 312 -20.32 -18.09 -10.01
N GLU A 313 -20.01 -19.39 -9.91
CA GLU A 313 -20.98 -20.42 -9.54
C GLU A 313 -21.60 -20.13 -8.16
N LEU A 314 -20.78 -19.80 -7.15
CA LEU A 314 -21.23 -19.44 -5.81
C LEU A 314 -22.10 -18.18 -5.81
N ALA A 315 -21.72 -17.16 -6.59
CA ALA A 315 -22.47 -15.91 -6.72
C ALA A 315 -23.79 -16.06 -7.51
N GLY A 316 -24.06 -17.23 -8.10
CA GLY A 316 -25.23 -17.46 -8.95
C GLY A 316 -25.14 -16.73 -10.30
N HIS A 317 -23.95 -16.34 -10.72
CA HIS A 317 -23.73 -15.78 -12.06
C HIS A 317 -23.78 -16.93 -13.06
N GLN A 318 -24.85 -17.01 -13.86
CA GLN A 318 -24.86 -17.92 -15.01
C GLN A 318 -23.68 -17.57 -15.92
N SER A 319 -23.01 -18.60 -16.46
CA SER A 319 -21.69 -18.60 -17.09
C SER A 319 -21.49 -17.68 -18.32
N GLU A 320 -22.43 -16.80 -18.65
CA GLU A 320 -22.41 -15.97 -19.85
C GLU A 320 -21.71 -14.61 -19.66
N LYS A 321 -21.42 -14.16 -18.43
CA LYS A 321 -20.83 -12.83 -18.18
C LYS A 321 -19.32 -12.78 -17.91
N LEU A 322 -18.64 -13.91 -17.69
CA LEU A 322 -17.21 -13.92 -17.31
C LEU A 322 -16.22 -14.17 -18.45
N ILE A 323 -16.70 -14.26 -19.70
CA ILE A 323 -15.88 -14.53 -20.90
C ILE A 323 -15.73 -13.26 -21.77
N ARG A 324 -15.72 -12.06 -21.17
CA ARG A 324 -15.38 -10.84 -21.90
C ARG A 324 -14.25 -10.12 -21.23
#